data_AF-A0A6I2A146-F1
#
_entry.id   AF-A0A6I2A146-F1
#
_cell.length_a   1.000
_cell.length_b   1.000
_cell.length_c   1.000
_cell.angle_alpha   90.00
_cell.angle_beta   90.00
_cell.angle_gamma   90.00
#
_symmetry.space_group_name_H-M   'P 1'
#
loop_
_entity.id
_entity.type
_entity.pdbx_description
1 polymer ?
#
loop_
_entity_poly.entity_id
_entity_poly.type
_entity_poly.pdbx_seq_one_letter_code
_entity_poly.pdbx_strand_id
1 'polypeptide(L)'
;MRMLTLSCLALLLAAGPQDSPTPLTAYTRYLDALDNDDFDSLFAGVQYFKTNLADLSVAERDSACKEFMTFFFATISRHNDMIWEDYDLISKFHDEEARQSPEIKAYINALHRNGLDLYTFGRLYYIDQQPDYLYRHFSPHVSLSVREYLALRSEELAAGFSDSDSLLISFREVGERTIRWERYLENYNRSVVADVAEYYYQLYLCTFLTGLKLSPVFDVEGALRPELSTVYHEFASRYYDTHSGRLVREFYIILKEADFRWSPQVRDFYVRRRIRNMHTAQVPYR
;
A
#
# COMPACT_ATOMS: atom_id res chain seq x y z
N MET A 1 -5.43 72.83 -29.71
CA MET A 1 -4.76 73.10 -28.43
C MET A 1 -5.78 73.03 -27.31
N ARG A 2 -5.88 71.87 -26.64
CA ARG A 2 -6.43 71.69 -25.29
C ARG A 2 -6.07 70.28 -24.81
N MET A 3 -5.15 70.23 -23.86
CA MET A 3 -4.75 69.04 -23.08
C MET A 3 -5.90 68.62 -22.17
N LEU A 4 -6.10 67.31 -22.03
CA LEU A 4 -6.82 66.69 -20.92
C LEU A 4 -5.95 65.52 -20.43
N THR A 5 -5.31 65.73 -19.28
CA THR A 5 -4.57 64.72 -18.52
C THR A 5 -5.56 63.82 -17.79
N LEU A 6 -5.47 62.50 -18.02
CA LEU A 6 -6.13 61.47 -17.23
C LEU A 6 -5.49 61.37 -15.86
N SER A 7 -6.29 61.49 -14.81
CA SER A 7 -5.90 61.20 -13.43
C SER A 7 -6.09 59.71 -13.14
N CYS A 8 -5.01 59.02 -12.79
CA CYS A 8 -5.03 57.65 -12.29
C CYS A 8 -5.81 57.56 -10.97
N LEU A 9 -6.91 56.81 -10.96
CA LEU A 9 -7.56 56.34 -9.75
C LEU A 9 -7.04 54.92 -9.47
N ALA A 10 -6.17 54.79 -8.48
CA ALA A 10 -5.75 53.49 -7.97
C ALA A 10 -6.92 52.88 -7.17
N LEU A 11 -7.56 51.84 -7.71
CA LEU A 11 -8.43 50.98 -6.93
C LEU A 11 -7.54 50.12 -6.00
N LEU A 12 -7.54 50.43 -4.70
CA LEU A 12 -7.20 49.43 -3.70
C LEU A 12 -8.33 48.40 -3.67
N LEU A 13 -8.06 47.20 -4.19
CA LEU A 13 -8.85 46.01 -3.90
C LEU A 13 -8.63 45.66 -2.43
N ALA A 14 -9.65 45.88 -1.61
CA ALA A 14 -9.69 45.33 -0.26
C ALA A 14 -9.72 43.79 -0.37
N ALA A 15 -8.68 43.14 0.16
CA ALA A 15 -8.69 41.70 0.38
C ALA A 15 -9.82 41.37 1.37
N GLY A 16 -10.78 40.55 0.93
CA GLY A 16 -11.81 40.00 1.82
C GLY A 16 -11.20 39.17 2.95
N PRO A 17 -11.98 38.86 4.00
CA PRO A 17 -11.49 38.10 5.15
C PRO A 17 -10.92 36.76 4.66
N GLN A 18 -9.63 36.52 4.95
CA GLN A 18 -9.03 35.21 4.81
C GLN A 18 -9.69 34.32 5.87
N ASP A 19 -10.69 33.53 5.46
CA ASP A 19 -11.27 32.50 6.33
C ASP A 19 -10.12 31.62 6.85
N SER A 20 -10.00 31.52 8.17
CA SER A 20 -9.02 30.65 8.81
C SER A 20 -9.17 29.23 8.26
N PRO A 21 -8.07 28.55 7.89
CA PRO A 21 -8.15 27.21 7.34
C PRO A 21 -8.86 26.26 8.30
N THR A 22 -9.64 25.32 7.76
CA THR A 22 -10.21 24.23 8.58
C THR A 22 -9.08 23.44 9.25
N PRO A 23 -9.32 22.78 10.40
CA PRO A 23 -8.30 21.97 11.06
C PRO A 23 -7.68 20.90 10.16
N LEU A 24 -8.46 20.27 9.27
CA LEU A 24 -7.95 19.31 8.29
C LEU A 24 -7.02 20.00 7.27
N THR A 25 -7.43 21.15 6.72
CA THR A 25 -6.58 21.93 5.80
C THR A 25 -5.31 22.42 6.49
N ALA A 26 -5.38 22.81 7.76
CA ALA A 26 -4.23 23.19 8.55
C ALA A 26 -3.28 22.01 8.76
N TYR A 27 -3.81 20.80 8.97
CA TYR A 27 -3.00 19.59 9.08
C TYR A 27 -2.30 19.22 7.78
N THR A 28 -3.00 19.24 6.64
CA THR A 28 -2.37 18.99 5.33
C THR A 28 -1.24 19.99 5.07
N ARG A 29 -1.48 21.30 5.29
CA ARG A 29 -0.43 22.32 5.15
C ARG A 29 0.73 22.11 6.12
N TYR A 30 0.46 21.61 7.32
CA TYR A 30 1.50 21.28 8.29
C TYR A 30 2.37 20.13 7.76
N LEU A 31 1.76 19.04 7.27
CA LEU A 31 2.49 17.92 6.67
C LEU A 31 3.31 18.35 5.44
N ASP A 32 2.74 19.18 4.56
CA ASP A 32 3.42 19.70 3.37
C ASP A 32 4.65 20.57 3.71
N ALA A 33 4.66 21.18 4.90
CA ALA A 33 5.76 22.02 5.38
C ALA A 33 6.84 21.24 6.14
N LEU A 34 6.60 19.96 6.46
CA LEU A 34 7.60 19.11 7.12
C LEU A 34 8.69 18.68 6.14
N ASP A 35 9.89 18.45 6.68
CA ASP A 35 11.03 18.00 5.90
C ASP A 35 10.95 16.48 5.69
N ASN A 36 10.83 16.06 4.43
CA ASN A 36 10.81 14.64 4.06
C ASN A 36 12.22 14.00 4.06
N ASP A 37 13.29 14.76 4.32
CA ASP A 37 14.64 14.23 4.60
C ASP A 37 14.86 13.90 6.08
N ASP A 38 13.94 14.32 6.97
CA ASP A 38 14.01 14.05 8.41
C ASP A 38 12.95 13.03 8.83
N PHE A 39 13.40 11.85 9.28
CA PHE A 39 12.49 10.82 9.79
C PHE A 39 11.62 11.32 10.96
N ASP A 40 12.13 12.24 11.80
CA ASP A 40 11.40 12.75 12.95
C ASP A 40 10.17 13.59 12.54
N SER A 41 10.08 14.01 11.26
CA SER A 41 8.85 14.56 10.68
C SER A 41 7.68 13.58 10.72
N LEU A 42 7.91 12.27 10.60
CA LEU A 42 6.87 11.26 10.72
C LEU A 42 6.27 11.26 12.13
N PHE A 43 7.13 11.27 13.14
CA PHE A 43 6.70 11.39 14.54
C PHE A 43 5.95 12.71 14.78
N ALA A 44 6.45 13.83 14.25
CA ALA A 44 5.81 15.13 14.38
C ALA A 44 4.39 15.14 13.76
N GLY A 45 4.22 14.54 12.59
CA GLY A 45 2.92 14.34 11.93
C GLY A 45 1.93 13.56 12.79
N VAL A 46 2.38 12.48 13.43
CA VAL A 46 1.56 11.68 14.37
C VAL A 46 1.20 12.49 15.62
N GLN A 47 2.14 13.21 16.22
CA GLN A 47 1.87 14.02 17.41
C GLN A 47 0.88 15.14 17.12
N TYR A 48 1.02 15.80 15.97
CA TYR A 48 0.07 16.83 15.56
C TYR A 48 -1.34 16.24 15.43
N PHE A 49 -1.49 15.09 14.74
CA PHE A 49 -2.77 14.41 14.58
C PHE A 49 -3.42 14.15 15.95
N LYS A 50 -2.67 13.53 16.87
CA LYS A 50 -3.19 13.13 18.18
C LYS A 50 -3.56 14.32 19.07
N THR A 51 -2.83 15.42 18.95
CA THR A 51 -2.98 16.56 19.86
C THR A 51 -4.01 17.57 19.35
N ASN A 52 -4.00 17.86 18.05
CA ASN A 52 -4.77 18.97 17.47
C ASN A 52 -6.07 18.53 16.79
N LEU A 53 -6.21 17.24 16.47
CA LEU A 53 -7.38 16.72 15.74
C LEU A 53 -8.27 15.82 16.61
N ALA A 54 -7.96 15.68 17.90
CA ALA A 54 -8.66 14.79 18.82
C ALA A 54 -10.17 15.09 18.93
N ASP A 55 -10.57 16.36 18.82
CA ASP A 55 -11.96 16.79 18.97
C ASP A 55 -12.75 16.84 17.65
N LEU A 56 -12.11 16.55 16.52
CA LEU A 56 -12.79 16.51 15.22
C LEU A 56 -13.79 15.36 15.14
N SER A 57 -14.67 15.41 14.14
CA SER A 57 -15.51 14.25 13.83
C SER A 57 -14.64 13.06 13.40
N VAL A 58 -15.16 11.85 13.59
CA VAL A 58 -14.45 10.62 13.17
C VAL A 58 -14.14 10.65 11.66
N ALA A 59 -15.04 11.18 10.84
CA ALA A 59 -14.84 11.28 9.39
C ALA A 59 -13.70 12.25 8.99
N GLU A 60 -13.55 13.35 9.73
CA GLU A 60 -12.42 14.27 9.54
C GLU A 60 -11.11 13.64 9.99
N ARG A 61 -11.11 12.87 11.09
CA ARG A 61 -9.94 12.10 11.54
C ARG A 61 -9.56 10.98 10.56
N ASP A 62 -10.53 10.33 9.93
CA ASP A 62 -10.28 9.36 8.87
C ASP A 62 -9.58 10.03 7.68
N SER A 63 -10.07 11.21 7.27
CA SER A 63 -9.46 11.99 6.19
C SER A 63 -8.04 12.41 6.56
N ALA A 64 -7.83 12.94 7.76
CA ALA A 64 -6.50 13.29 8.25
C ALA A 64 -5.55 12.07 8.35
N CYS A 65 -6.06 10.90 8.73
CA CYS A 65 -5.27 9.67 8.72
C CYS A 65 -4.83 9.29 7.30
N LYS A 66 -5.71 9.48 6.29
CA LYS A 66 -5.34 9.29 4.88
C LYS A 66 -4.24 10.26 4.44
N GLU A 67 -4.37 11.55 4.77
CA GLU A 67 -3.34 12.56 4.46
C GLU A 67 -1.99 12.21 5.10
N PHE A 68 -2.00 11.76 6.37
CA PHE A 68 -0.78 11.27 7.01
C PHE A 68 -0.18 10.06 6.31
N MET A 69 -0.99 9.07 5.90
CA MET A 69 -0.47 7.92 5.15
C MET A 69 0.17 8.34 3.82
N THR A 70 -0.43 9.30 3.11
CA THR A 70 0.16 9.87 1.89
C THR A 70 1.52 10.50 2.16
N PHE A 71 1.62 11.33 3.20
CA PHE A 71 2.88 11.92 3.65
C PHE A 71 3.91 10.83 4.01
N PHE A 72 3.52 9.87 4.85
CA PHE A 72 4.36 8.77 5.33
C PHE A 72 4.97 7.95 4.19
N PHE A 73 4.17 7.56 3.19
CA PHE A 73 4.68 6.82 2.04
C PHE A 73 5.52 7.69 1.09
N ALA A 74 5.26 8.99 1.01
CA ALA A 74 6.11 9.91 0.25
C ALA A 74 7.50 10.05 0.91
N THR A 75 7.56 10.14 2.24
CA THR A 75 8.82 10.14 3.01
C THR A 75 9.59 8.84 2.76
N ILE A 76 8.93 7.67 2.86
CA ILE A 76 9.56 6.37 2.55
C ILE A 76 10.14 6.34 1.13
N SER A 77 9.35 6.77 0.13
CA SER A 77 9.80 6.80 -1.26
C SER A 77 11.04 7.67 -1.44
N ARG A 78 11.03 8.88 -0.87
CA ARG A 78 12.15 9.82 -0.98
C ARG A 78 13.43 9.26 -0.38
N HIS A 79 13.35 8.67 0.81
CA HIS A 79 14.53 8.07 1.44
C HIS A 79 15.03 6.83 0.69
N ASN A 80 14.15 6.04 0.07
CA ASN A 80 14.56 4.95 -0.81
C ASN A 80 15.33 5.47 -2.03
N ASP A 81 14.87 6.55 -2.66
CA ASP A 81 15.61 7.19 -3.75
C ASP A 81 17.00 7.64 -3.29
N MET A 82 17.11 8.27 -2.12
CA MET A 82 18.39 8.68 -1.53
C MET A 82 19.31 7.49 -1.21
N ILE A 83 18.78 6.42 -0.61
CA ILE A 83 19.56 5.21 -0.31
C ILE A 83 20.14 4.64 -1.62
N TRP A 84 19.34 4.57 -2.68
CA TRP A 84 19.77 3.99 -3.96
C TRP A 84 20.80 4.83 -4.70
N GLU A 85 20.89 6.12 -4.39
CA GLU A 85 21.91 7.04 -4.92
C GLU A 85 23.18 7.10 -4.04
N ASP A 86 23.10 6.68 -2.77
CA ASP A 86 24.22 6.69 -1.82
C ASP A 86 24.98 5.35 -1.78
N TYR A 87 25.96 5.21 -2.66
CA TYR A 87 26.81 4.03 -2.73
C TYR A 87 27.64 3.78 -1.45
N ASP A 88 28.02 4.82 -0.71
CA ASP A 88 28.79 4.67 0.53
C ASP A 88 27.90 4.07 1.61
N LEU A 89 26.69 4.60 1.77
CA LEU A 89 25.69 4.07 2.70
C LEU A 89 25.33 2.62 2.40
N ILE A 90 25.06 2.30 1.13
CA ILE A 90 24.80 0.90 0.71
C ILE A 90 25.99 0.00 1.04
N SER A 91 27.22 0.45 0.76
CA SER A 91 28.42 -0.32 1.08
C SER A 91 28.53 -0.60 2.58
N LYS A 92 28.24 0.40 3.43
CA LYS A 92 28.21 0.22 4.89
C LYS A 92 27.15 -0.77 5.36
N PHE A 93 26.01 -0.89 4.66
CA PHE A 93 25.00 -1.89 4.99
C PHE A 93 25.44 -3.34 4.68
N HIS A 94 26.27 -3.52 3.65
CA HIS A 94 26.83 -4.82 3.28
C HIS A 94 28.02 -5.26 4.13
N ASP A 95 28.73 -4.31 4.74
CA ASP A 95 29.92 -4.58 5.56
C ASP A 95 29.53 -4.85 7.02
N GLU A 96 29.95 -6.00 7.56
CA GLU A 96 29.58 -6.44 8.91
C GLU A 96 30.12 -5.50 10.01
N GLU A 97 31.32 -4.94 9.83
CA GLU A 97 31.95 -4.06 10.81
C GLU A 97 31.32 -2.65 10.75
N ALA A 98 31.17 -2.10 9.54
CA ALA A 98 30.55 -0.80 9.32
C ALA A 98 29.10 -0.77 9.78
N ARG A 99 28.35 -1.87 9.62
CA ARG A 99 26.98 -2.01 10.12
C ARG A 99 26.89 -1.91 11.65
N GLN A 100 27.98 -2.19 12.35
CA GLN A 100 28.07 -2.03 13.80
C GLN A 100 28.50 -0.63 14.26
N SER A 101 28.84 0.26 13.32
CA SER A 101 29.28 1.62 13.62
C SER A 101 28.18 2.43 14.34
N PRO A 102 28.57 3.44 15.16
CA PRO A 102 27.59 4.34 15.79
C PRO A 102 26.69 5.07 14.79
N GLU A 103 27.22 5.42 13.62
CA GLU A 103 26.50 6.09 12.54
C GLU A 103 25.34 5.23 12.01
N ILE A 104 25.64 4.00 11.58
CA ILE A 104 24.62 3.10 11.04
C ILE A 104 23.61 2.70 12.13
N LYS A 105 24.06 2.47 13.37
CA LYS A 105 23.15 2.21 14.49
C LYS A 105 22.23 3.39 14.77
N ALA A 106 22.73 4.62 14.71
CA ALA A 106 21.90 5.82 14.89
C ALA A 106 20.85 5.94 13.77
N TYR A 107 21.24 5.65 12.52
CA TYR A 107 20.35 5.63 11.37
C TYR A 107 19.22 4.59 11.54
N ILE A 108 19.55 3.33 11.84
CA ILE A 108 18.55 2.26 12.06
C ILE A 108 17.64 2.60 13.25
N ASN A 109 18.19 3.13 14.33
CA ASN A 109 17.38 3.56 15.47
C ASN A 109 16.43 4.71 15.10
N ALA A 110 16.83 5.62 14.20
CA ALA A 110 15.95 6.69 13.71
C ALA A 110 14.79 6.13 12.89
N LEU A 111 15.04 5.13 12.02
CA LEU A 111 14.00 4.40 11.32
C LEU A 111 13.01 3.78 12.32
N HIS A 112 13.52 3.00 13.29
CA HIS A 112 12.69 2.26 14.23
C HIS A 112 11.81 3.14 15.09
N ARG A 113 12.32 4.29 15.56
CA ARG A 113 11.53 5.27 16.32
C ARG A 113 10.39 5.87 15.52
N ASN A 114 10.57 5.96 14.20
CA ASN A 114 9.61 6.57 13.28
C ASN A 114 8.75 5.53 12.53
N GLY A 115 8.73 4.29 13.02
CA GLY A 115 7.85 3.25 12.49
C GLY A 115 8.31 2.64 11.18
N LEU A 116 9.59 2.77 10.87
CA LEU A 116 10.22 2.22 9.66
C LEU A 116 11.20 1.11 10.05
N ASP A 117 11.54 0.23 9.12
CA ASP A 117 12.62 -0.73 9.25
C ASP A 117 13.42 -0.82 7.95
N LEU A 118 14.64 -1.37 8.03
CA LEU A 118 15.52 -1.59 6.88
C LEU A 118 15.37 -3.02 6.38
N TYR A 119 14.94 -3.16 5.13
CA TYR A 119 14.73 -4.42 4.43
C TYR A 119 15.73 -4.62 3.30
N THR A 120 15.77 -5.84 2.78
CA THR A 120 16.60 -6.21 1.64
C THR A 120 15.79 -6.92 0.56
N PHE A 121 16.16 -6.66 -0.69
CA PHE A 121 15.70 -7.37 -1.88
C PHE A 121 16.93 -7.76 -2.70
N GLY A 122 17.34 -9.02 -2.62
CA GLY A 122 18.63 -9.46 -3.15
C GLY A 122 19.79 -8.67 -2.52
N ARG A 123 20.44 -7.81 -3.30
CA ARG A 123 21.53 -6.92 -2.85
C ARG A 123 21.10 -5.47 -2.65
N LEU A 124 19.84 -5.13 -2.89
CA LEU A 124 19.31 -3.79 -2.66
C LEU A 124 18.82 -3.67 -1.23
N TYR A 125 19.09 -2.54 -0.61
CA TYR A 125 18.47 -2.13 0.65
C TYR A 125 17.35 -1.13 0.37
N TYR A 126 16.30 -1.19 1.16
CA TYR A 126 15.20 -0.24 1.13
C TYR A 126 14.59 -0.15 2.52
N ILE A 127 13.95 0.98 2.81
CA ILE A 127 13.13 1.13 4.01
C ILE A 127 11.66 0.94 3.65
N ASP A 128 10.92 0.37 4.59
CA ASP A 128 9.47 0.28 4.54
C ASP A 128 8.90 0.36 5.97
N GLN A 129 7.59 0.40 6.07
CA GLN A 129 6.87 0.54 7.33
C GLN A 129 6.98 -0.71 8.21
N GLN A 130 7.04 -0.48 9.52
CA GLN A 130 6.84 -1.53 10.50
C GLN A 130 5.37 -1.99 10.50
N PRO A 131 5.09 -3.30 10.59
CA PRO A 131 3.74 -3.84 10.44
C PRO A 131 2.68 -3.18 11.31
N ASP A 132 2.98 -2.85 12.56
CA ASP A 132 1.96 -2.37 13.51
C ASP A 132 1.94 -0.86 13.72
N TYR A 133 2.84 -0.10 13.08
CA TYR A 133 3.02 1.31 13.39
C TYR A 133 1.75 2.14 13.13
N LEU A 134 1.23 2.11 11.90
CA LEU A 134 0.03 2.86 11.55
C LEU A 134 -1.18 2.38 12.37
N TYR A 135 -1.35 1.06 12.53
CA TYR A 135 -2.43 0.52 13.34
C TYR A 135 -2.37 1.01 14.80
N ARG A 136 -1.21 0.89 15.45
CA ARG A 136 -0.99 1.29 16.85
C ARG A 136 -1.27 2.77 17.06
N HIS A 137 -0.88 3.63 16.12
CA HIS A 137 -0.98 5.07 16.28
C HIS A 137 -2.33 5.66 15.90
N PHE A 138 -3.05 5.06 14.94
CA PHE A 138 -4.30 5.63 14.41
C PHE A 138 -5.57 4.86 14.80
N SER A 139 -5.50 3.54 15.03
CA SER A 139 -6.69 2.72 15.32
C SER A 139 -7.59 3.21 16.46
N PRO A 140 -7.10 3.87 17.54
CA PRO A 140 -7.97 4.38 18.60
C PRO A 140 -8.76 5.64 18.22
N HIS A 141 -8.38 6.30 17.12
CA HIS A 141 -8.85 7.64 16.76
C HIS A 141 -9.72 7.64 15.50
N VAL A 142 -9.65 6.60 14.68
CA VAL A 142 -10.33 6.51 13.38
C VAL A 142 -11.61 5.67 13.43
N SER A 143 -12.39 5.68 12.36
CA SER A 143 -13.60 4.86 12.24
C SER A 143 -13.28 3.36 12.23
N LEU A 144 -14.32 2.54 12.43
CA LEU A 144 -14.21 1.09 12.26
C LEU A 144 -13.66 0.72 10.87
N SER A 145 -14.08 1.43 9.82
CA SER A 145 -13.64 1.15 8.45
C SER A 145 -12.15 1.35 8.25
N VAL A 146 -11.57 2.45 8.76
CA VAL A 146 -10.13 2.69 8.63
C VAL A 146 -9.35 1.79 9.60
N ARG A 147 -9.89 1.53 10.78
CA ARG A 147 -9.28 0.61 11.75
C ARG A 147 -9.14 -0.81 11.20
N GLU A 148 -10.18 -1.35 10.58
CA GLU A 148 -10.13 -2.69 9.97
C GLU A 148 -9.16 -2.75 8.79
N TYR A 149 -9.09 -1.70 7.96
CA TYR A 149 -8.07 -1.57 6.92
C TYR A 149 -6.66 -1.65 7.52
N LEU A 150 -6.38 -0.85 8.56
CA LEU A 150 -5.08 -0.83 9.21
C LEU A 150 -4.74 -2.18 9.87
N ALA A 151 -5.73 -2.88 10.41
CA ALA A 151 -5.55 -4.21 10.98
C ALA A 151 -5.16 -5.25 9.90
N LEU A 152 -5.89 -5.28 8.78
CA LEU A 152 -5.57 -6.16 7.65
C LEU A 152 -4.15 -5.90 7.14
N ARG A 153 -3.78 -4.63 6.95
CA ARG A 153 -2.42 -4.27 6.53
C ARG A 153 -1.37 -4.71 7.54
N SER A 154 -1.64 -4.51 8.82
CA SER A 154 -0.70 -4.90 9.88
C SER A 154 -0.42 -6.41 9.90
N GLU A 155 -1.46 -7.23 9.81
CA GLU A 155 -1.33 -8.68 9.72
C GLU A 155 -0.56 -9.13 8.46
N GLU A 156 -0.86 -8.50 7.32
CA GLU A 156 -0.25 -8.85 6.04
C GLU A 156 1.24 -8.48 5.95
N LEU A 157 1.62 -7.32 6.49
CA LEU A 157 3.02 -6.88 6.59
C LEU A 157 3.80 -7.78 7.55
N ALA A 158 3.20 -8.20 8.67
CA ALA A 158 3.87 -9.10 9.60
C ALA A 158 4.14 -10.49 8.99
N ALA A 159 3.24 -10.97 8.14
CA ALA A 159 3.38 -12.25 7.44
C ALA A 159 4.25 -12.15 6.17
N GLY A 160 4.36 -10.96 5.58
CA GLY A 160 4.95 -10.72 4.26
C GLY A 160 4.07 -11.22 3.10
N PHE A 161 4.53 -10.96 1.88
CA PHE A 161 3.85 -11.41 0.66
C PHE A 161 4.79 -12.06 -0.36
N SER A 162 5.87 -11.36 -0.73
CA SER A 162 6.78 -11.80 -1.79
C SER A 162 8.24 -11.45 -1.49
N ASP A 163 9.15 -12.22 -2.09
CA ASP A 163 10.59 -11.97 -2.15
C ASP A 163 11.11 -12.41 -3.52
N SER A 164 11.81 -11.52 -4.23
CA SER A 164 12.44 -11.82 -5.52
C SER A 164 11.46 -12.42 -6.55
N ASP A 165 10.25 -11.87 -6.67
CA ASP A 165 9.13 -12.36 -7.50
C ASP A 165 8.64 -13.79 -7.16
N SER A 166 9.01 -14.31 -5.99
CA SER A 166 8.48 -15.56 -5.43
C SER A 166 7.49 -15.26 -4.30
N LEU A 167 6.47 -16.09 -4.16
CA LEU A 167 5.55 -16.00 -3.03
C LEU A 167 6.24 -16.48 -1.75
N LEU A 168 6.07 -15.72 -0.67
CA LEU A 168 6.48 -16.12 0.69
C LEU A 168 5.37 -16.90 1.42
N ILE A 169 4.14 -16.83 0.90
CA ILE A 169 2.93 -17.43 1.47
C ILE A 169 2.33 -18.44 0.51
N SER A 170 1.56 -19.39 1.04
CA SER A 170 0.86 -20.37 0.20
C SER A 170 -0.22 -19.71 -0.67
N PHE A 171 -0.56 -20.32 -1.81
CA PHE A 171 -1.70 -19.88 -2.61
C PHE A 171 -3.02 -19.90 -1.84
N ARG A 172 -3.18 -20.81 -0.86
CA ARG A 172 -4.35 -20.80 0.04
C ARG A 172 -4.43 -19.49 0.81
N GLU A 173 -3.32 -19.03 1.38
CA GLU A 173 -3.26 -17.75 2.10
C GLU A 173 -3.53 -16.57 1.16
N VAL A 174 -3.04 -16.59 -0.08
CA VAL A 174 -3.37 -15.55 -1.09
C VAL A 174 -4.88 -15.51 -1.35
N GLY A 175 -5.53 -16.67 -1.47
CA GLY A 175 -6.99 -16.76 -1.58
C GLY A 175 -7.70 -16.20 -0.35
N GLU A 176 -7.26 -16.55 0.86
CA GLU A 176 -7.86 -16.01 2.10
C GLU A 176 -7.70 -14.49 2.22
N ARG A 177 -6.56 -13.91 1.83
CA ARG A 177 -6.37 -12.46 1.72
C ARG A 177 -7.34 -11.84 0.71
N THR A 178 -7.52 -12.47 -0.44
CA THR A 178 -8.50 -12.02 -1.45
C THR A 178 -9.90 -11.89 -0.85
N ILE A 179 -10.36 -12.87 -0.08
CA ILE A 179 -11.69 -12.84 0.55
C ILE A 179 -11.77 -11.81 1.69
N ARG A 180 -10.71 -11.62 2.46
CA ARG A 180 -10.66 -10.57 3.49
C ARG A 180 -10.85 -9.18 2.87
N TRP A 181 -10.15 -8.89 1.77
CA TRP A 181 -10.29 -7.62 1.07
C TRP A 181 -11.63 -7.47 0.35
N GLU A 182 -12.17 -8.52 -0.24
CA GLU A 182 -13.52 -8.48 -0.84
C GLU A 182 -14.57 -8.11 0.21
N ARG A 183 -14.57 -8.79 1.35
CA ARG A 183 -15.52 -8.51 2.45
C ARG A 183 -15.34 -7.12 3.04
N TYR A 184 -14.10 -6.65 3.15
CA TYR A 184 -13.83 -5.28 3.55
C TYR A 184 -14.52 -4.28 2.61
N LEU A 185 -14.37 -4.47 1.29
CA LEU A 185 -14.96 -3.59 0.28
C LEU A 185 -16.49 -3.69 0.24
N GLU A 186 -17.07 -4.87 0.46
CA GLU A 186 -18.52 -5.04 0.59
C GLU A 186 -19.08 -4.24 1.77
N ASN A 187 -18.37 -4.23 2.91
CA ASN A 187 -18.80 -3.53 4.12
C ASN A 187 -18.47 -2.02 4.08
N TYR A 188 -17.39 -1.62 3.40
CA TYR A 188 -16.80 -0.30 3.50
C TYR A 188 -16.43 0.35 2.16
N ASN A 189 -17.24 0.14 1.11
CA ASN A 189 -17.03 0.73 -0.22
C ASN A 189 -17.00 2.27 -0.28
N ARG A 190 -17.40 2.97 0.79
CA ARG A 190 -17.36 4.43 0.93
C ARG A 190 -16.28 4.91 1.91
N SER A 191 -15.46 4.01 2.44
CA SER A 191 -14.34 4.41 3.29
C SER A 191 -13.35 5.27 2.53
N VAL A 192 -12.67 6.18 3.22
CA VAL A 192 -11.64 7.03 2.63
C VAL A 192 -10.46 6.22 2.05
N VAL A 193 -10.28 4.97 2.50
CA VAL A 193 -9.24 4.03 2.05
C VAL A 193 -9.75 2.95 1.08
N ALA A 194 -10.99 3.07 0.59
CA ALA A 194 -11.59 2.05 -0.29
C ALA A 194 -10.83 1.87 -1.61
N ASP A 195 -10.25 2.94 -2.15
CA ASP A 195 -9.39 2.94 -3.34
C ASP A 195 -8.12 2.09 -3.14
N VAL A 196 -7.47 2.23 -2.00
CA VAL A 196 -6.27 1.45 -1.67
C VAL A 196 -6.63 0.00 -1.31
N ALA A 197 -7.77 -0.22 -0.65
CA ALA A 197 -8.29 -1.56 -0.39
C ALA A 197 -8.60 -2.32 -1.69
N GLU A 198 -9.17 -1.64 -2.69
CA GLU A 198 -9.42 -2.21 -4.03
C GLU A 198 -8.12 -2.63 -4.70
N TYR A 199 -7.04 -1.84 -4.57
CA TYR A 199 -5.73 -2.24 -5.07
C TYR A 199 -5.27 -3.58 -4.46
N TYR A 200 -5.36 -3.76 -3.13
CA TYR A 200 -4.96 -5.01 -2.49
C TYR A 200 -5.87 -6.19 -2.86
N TYR A 201 -7.18 -5.96 -2.97
CA TYR A 201 -8.11 -6.96 -3.49
C TYR A 201 -7.68 -7.46 -4.87
N GLN A 202 -7.45 -6.54 -5.82
CA GLN A 202 -7.05 -6.88 -7.18
C GLN A 202 -5.67 -7.53 -7.24
N LEU A 203 -4.72 -7.04 -6.43
CA LEU A 203 -3.40 -7.62 -6.28
C LEU A 203 -3.50 -9.11 -5.91
N TYR A 204 -4.18 -9.43 -4.82
CA TYR A 204 -4.28 -10.81 -4.34
C TYR A 204 -5.11 -11.70 -5.26
N LEU A 205 -6.23 -11.21 -5.80
CA LEU A 205 -7.05 -11.97 -6.74
C LEU A 205 -6.27 -12.32 -8.01
N CYS A 206 -5.59 -11.34 -8.61
CA CYS A 206 -4.79 -11.57 -9.81
C CYS A 206 -3.63 -12.53 -9.51
N THR A 207 -2.92 -12.34 -8.40
CA THR A 207 -1.84 -13.25 -8.00
C THR A 207 -2.35 -14.66 -7.73
N PHE A 208 -3.53 -14.82 -7.15
CA PHE A 208 -4.12 -16.13 -6.91
C PHE A 208 -4.42 -16.88 -8.23
N LEU A 209 -4.81 -16.15 -9.28
CA LEU A 209 -5.16 -16.70 -10.58
C LEU A 209 -3.97 -16.88 -11.53
N THR A 210 -2.92 -16.06 -11.44
CA THR A 210 -1.77 -16.11 -12.36
C THR A 210 -0.46 -16.57 -11.70
N GLY A 211 -0.33 -16.41 -10.39
CA GLY A 211 0.93 -16.55 -9.67
C GLY A 211 1.89 -15.39 -9.95
N LEU A 212 3.05 -15.40 -9.28
CA LEU A 212 4.16 -14.49 -9.55
C LEU A 212 5.15 -15.13 -10.53
N LYS A 213 6.15 -14.38 -10.98
CA LYS A 213 7.12 -14.86 -11.99
C LYS A 213 7.87 -16.11 -11.56
N LEU A 214 8.34 -16.17 -10.31
CA LEU A 214 9.04 -17.33 -9.75
C LEU A 214 8.11 -18.26 -8.94
N SER A 215 6.82 -17.94 -8.90
CA SER A 215 5.78 -18.81 -8.36
C SER A 215 4.55 -18.82 -9.29
N PRO A 216 4.71 -19.19 -10.58
CA PRO A 216 3.61 -19.15 -11.55
C PRO A 216 2.60 -20.27 -11.27
N VAL A 217 1.32 -20.10 -11.62
CA VAL A 217 0.33 -21.18 -11.41
C VAL A 217 0.49 -22.35 -12.39
N PHE A 218 1.11 -22.11 -13.54
CA PHE A 218 1.50 -23.13 -14.52
C PHE A 218 3.01 -23.35 -14.51
N ASP A 219 3.45 -24.58 -14.72
CA ASP A 219 4.86 -24.91 -14.97
C ASP A 219 5.30 -24.52 -16.39
N VAL A 220 6.55 -24.83 -16.73
CA VAL A 220 7.15 -24.45 -18.02
C VAL A 220 6.56 -25.25 -19.19
N GLU A 221 6.00 -26.44 -18.93
CA GLU A 221 5.24 -27.28 -19.86
C GLU A 221 3.76 -26.87 -19.97
N GLY A 222 3.34 -25.86 -19.20
CA GLY A 222 1.98 -25.34 -19.16
C GLY A 222 1.01 -26.20 -18.37
N ALA A 223 1.44 -27.16 -17.55
CA ALA A 223 0.57 -27.87 -16.63
C ALA A 223 0.36 -27.05 -15.35
N LEU A 224 -0.87 -27.07 -14.80
CA LEU A 224 -1.17 -26.44 -13.54
C LEU A 224 -0.38 -27.13 -12.42
N ARG A 225 0.18 -26.35 -11.49
CA ARG A 225 0.84 -26.92 -10.32
C ARG A 225 -0.10 -27.87 -9.57
N PRO A 226 0.35 -29.07 -9.16
CA PRO A 226 -0.53 -30.12 -8.66
C PRO A 226 -1.45 -29.69 -7.51
N GLU A 227 -0.92 -28.89 -6.58
CA GLU A 227 -1.65 -28.40 -5.40
C GLU A 227 -2.81 -27.45 -5.74
N LEU A 228 -2.72 -26.73 -6.86
CA LEU A 228 -3.66 -25.66 -7.18
C LEU A 228 -5.03 -26.17 -7.61
N SER A 229 -5.10 -27.38 -8.18
CA SER A 229 -6.36 -28.01 -8.53
C SER A 229 -7.28 -28.14 -7.30
N THR A 230 -6.75 -28.63 -6.18
CA THR A 230 -7.44 -28.76 -4.91
C THR A 230 -7.73 -27.39 -4.29
N VAL A 231 -6.74 -26.49 -4.28
CA VAL A 231 -6.90 -25.14 -3.71
C VAL A 231 -8.03 -24.38 -4.40
N TYR A 232 -8.10 -24.38 -5.73
CA TYR A 232 -9.17 -23.71 -6.47
C TYR A 232 -10.53 -24.38 -6.26
N HIS A 233 -10.60 -25.72 -6.23
CA HIS A 233 -11.85 -26.42 -5.97
C HIS A 233 -12.43 -26.08 -4.60
N GLU A 234 -11.58 -26.14 -3.56
CA GLU A 234 -11.98 -25.83 -2.19
C GLU A 234 -12.37 -24.36 -2.04
N PHE A 235 -11.59 -23.45 -2.62
CA PHE A 235 -11.90 -22.02 -2.59
C PHE A 235 -13.26 -21.72 -3.25
N ALA A 236 -13.48 -22.24 -4.46
CA ALA A 236 -14.73 -22.07 -5.20
C ALA A 236 -15.94 -22.66 -4.47
N SER A 237 -15.74 -23.74 -3.70
CA SER A 237 -16.80 -24.39 -2.93
C SER A 237 -17.10 -23.65 -1.62
N ARG A 238 -16.05 -23.24 -0.89
CA ARG A 238 -16.17 -22.55 0.40
C ARG A 238 -16.74 -21.13 0.24
N TYR A 239 -16.38 -20.45 -0.84
CA TYR A 239 -16.73 -19.04 -1.08
C TYR A 239 -17.69 -18.88 -2.28
N TYR A 240 -18.53 -19.87 -2.54
CA TYR A 240 -19.38 -19.96 -3.75
C TYR A 240 -20.34 -18.78 -3.97
N ASP A 241 -20.69 -18.06 -2.89
CA ASP A 241 -21.60 -16.92 -2.83
C ASP A 241 -20.90 -15.56 -2.97
N THR A 242 -19.57 -15.54 -2.91
CA THR A 242 -18.72 -14.35 -3.11
C THR A 242 -18.45 -14.07 -4.60
N HIS A 243 -18.06 -12.85 -4.95
CA HIS A 243 -17.61 -12.52 -6.30
C HIS A 243 -16.37 -13.33 -6.68
N SER A 244 -15.33 -13.31 -5.85
CA SER A 244 -14.09 -14.05 -6.08
C SER A 244 -14.32 -15.54 -6.22
N GLY A 245 -15.15 -16.14 -5.36
CA GLY A 245 -15.42 -17.58 -5.43
C GLY A 245 -16.13 -17.98 -6.72
N ARG A 246 -17.06 -17.16 -7.23
CA ARG A 246 -17.66 -17.39 -8.56
C ARG A 246 -16.63 -17.26 -9.68
N LEU A 247 -15.73 -16.28 -9.59
CA LEU A 247 -14.67 -16.04 -10.58
C LEU A 247 -13.68 -17.22 -10.63
N VAL A 248 -13.24 -17.69 -9.47
CA VAL A 248 -12.37 -18.87 -9.33
C VAL A 248 -13.09 -20.15 -9.76
N ARG A 249 -14.40 -20.29 -9.48
CA ARG A 249 -15.19 -21.42 -9.97
C ARG A 249 -15.20 -21.49 -11.50
N GLU A 250 -15.42 -20.35 -12.16
CA GLU A 250 -15.36 -20.25 -13.62
C GLU A 250 -13.97 -20.63 -14.15
N PHE A 251 -12.91 -20.10 -13.53
CA PHE A 251 -11.53 -20.45 -13.89
C PHE A 251 -11.26 -21.95 -13.76
N TYR A 252 -11.69 -22.55 -12.64
CA TYR A 252 -11.52 -23.97 -12.35
C TYR A 252 -12.25 -24.87 -13.36
N ILE A 253 -13.45 -24.49 -13.82
CA ILE A 253 -14.17 -25.23 -14.87
C ILE A 253 -13.38 -25.22 -16.18
N ILE A 254 -12.86 -24.05 -16.59
CA ILE A 254 -12.03 -23.91 -17.78
C ILE A 254 -10.77 -24.77 -17.68
N LEU A 255 -10.13 -24.78 -16.51
CA LEU A 255 -8.97 -25.64 -16.25
C LEU A 255 -9.33 -27.12 -16.40
N LYS A 256 -10.46 -27.57 -15.84
CA LYS A 256 -10.91 -28.97 -15.97
C LYS A 256 -11.16 -29.37 -17.42
N GLU A 257 -11.79 -28.51 -18.21
CA GLU A 257 -12.02 -28.76 -19.65
C GLU A 257 -10.71 -28.84 -20.45
N ALA A 258 -9.67 -28.15 -19.98
CA ALA A 258 -8.33 -28.17 -20.56
C ALA A 258 -7.37 -29.20 -19.92
N ASP A 259 -7.89 -30.18 -19.17
CA ASP A 259 -7.09 -31.18 -18.43
C ASP A 259 -5.99 -30.54 -17.55
N PHE A 260 -6.36 -29.45 -16.87
CA PHE A 260 -5.50 -28.61 -16.03
C PHE A 260 -4.24 -28.10 -16.74
N ARG A 261 -4.34 -27.80 -18.04
CA ARG A 261 -3.26 -27.20 -18.82
C ARG A 261 -3.60 -25.79 -19.29
N TRP A 262 -2.55 -25.01 -19.53
CA TRP A 262 -2.65 -23.74 -20.23
C TRP A 262 -3.33 -23.94 -21.59
N SER A 263 -4.29 -23.08 -21.90
CA SER A 263 -5.09 -23.16 -23.12
C SER A 263 -5.51 -21.77 -23.62
N PRO A 264 -5.93 -21.64 -24.89
CA PRO A 264 -6.54 -20.40 -25.38
C PRO A 264 -7.72 -19.93 -24.52
N GLN A 265 -8.51 -20.84 -23.97
CA GLN A 265 -9.66 -20.55 -23.11
C GLN A 265 -9.23 -19.92 -21.78
N VAL A 266 -8.12 -20.37 -21.19
CA VAL A 266 -7.51 -19.73 -20.00
C VAL A 266 -7.10 -18.29 -20.32
N ARG A 267 -6.41 -18.08 -21.45
CA ARG A 267 -6.00 -16.74 -21.89
C ARG A 267 -7.23 -15.84 -22.12
N ASP A 268 -8.24 -16.34 -22.82
CA ASP A 268 -9.45 -15.58 -23.15
C ASP A 268 -10.25 -15.24 -21.89
N PHE A 269 -10.23 -16.13 -20.88
CA PHE A 269 -10.76 -15.83 -19.54
C PHE A 269 -10.01 -14.67 -18.88
N TYR A 270 -8.67 -14.68 -18.87
CA TYR A 270 -7.90 -13.56 -18.31
C TYR A 270 -8.22 -12.24 -19.01
N VAL A 271 -8.28 -12.23 -20.35
CA VAL A 271 -8.61 -11.02 -21.12
C VAL A 271 -10.02 -10.53 -20.79
N ARG A 272 -11.02 -11.42 -20.82
CA ARG A 272 -12.43 -11.07 -20.59
C ARG A 272 -12.70 -10.60 -19.16
N ARG A 273 -12.04 -11.21 -18.18
CA ARG A 273 -12.15 -10.84 -16.75
C ARG A 273 -11.16 -9.75 -16.34
N ARG A 274 -10.35 -9.24 -17.26
CA ARG A 274 -9.32 -8.22 -17.03
C ARG A 274 -8.34 -8.62 -15.92
N ILE A 275 -8.00 -9.90 -15.84
CA ILE A 275 -7.03 -10.42 -14.89
C ILE A 275 -5.65 -9.89 -15.29
N ARG A 276 -5.02 -9.13 -14.38
CA ARG A 276 -3.67 -8.62 -14.58
C ARG A 276 -2.68 -9.77 -14.54
N ASN A 277 -1.74 -9.80 -15.48
CA ASN A 277 -0.62 -10.73 -15.43
C ASN A 277 0.35 -10.28 -14.33
N MET A 278 0.48 -11.08 -13.27
CA MET A 278 1.34 -10.78 -12.13
C MET A 278 2.78 -11.27 -12.28
N HIS A 279 3.16 -11.90 -13.41
CA HIS A 279 4.55 -12.28 -13.70
C HIS A 279 5.45 -11.08 -14.05
N THR A 280 4.84 -9.94 -14.39
CA THR A 280 5.54 -8.69 -14.75
C THR A 280 5.13 -7.53 -13.86
N ALA A 281 4.27 -7.78 -12.86
CA ALA A 281 3.82 -6.76 -11.94
C ALA A 281 4.87 -6.56 -10.85
N GLN A 282 5.18 -5.30 -10.55
CA GLN A 282 5.80 -4.97 -9.27
C GLN A 282 4.77 -5.20 -8.17
N VAL A 283 5.15 -5.98 -7.17
CA VAL A 283 4.30 -6.36 -6.05
C VAL A 283 4.90 -5.89 -4.74
N PRO A 284 4.09 -5.68 -3.68
CA PRO A 284 4.63 -5.41 -2.36
C PRO A 284 5.59 -6.53 -1.92
N TYR A 285 6.69 -6.12 -1.31
CA TYR A 285 7.64 -7.03 -0.69
C TYR A 285 7.14 -7.39 0.72
N ARG A 286 8.03 -7.70 1.66
CA ARG A 286 7.63 -8.03 3.03
C ARG A 286 6.86 -6.89 3.67
#